data_AF-A0A7K0VTL0-F1
#
_entry.id   AF-A0A7K0VTL0-F1
#
_cell.length_a   1.000
_cell.length_b   1.000
_cell.length_c   1.000
_cell.angle_alpha   90.00
_cell.angle_beta   90.00
_cell.angle_gamma   90.00
#
_symmetry.space_group_name_H-M   'P 1'
#
loop_
_entity.id
_entity.type
_entity.pdbx_description
1 polymer ?
#
loop_
_entity_poly.entity_id
_entity_poly.type
_entity_poly.pdbx_seq_one_letter_code
_entity_poly.pdbx_strand_id
1 'polypeptide(L)' 'MATKIKVLNPVVELDGDEMTRIMWKFIKDRLILPYLDINLE' A
#
# COMPACT_ATOMS: atom_id res chain seq x y z
N MET A 1 -1.03 -19.74 8.39
CA MET A 1 -0.88 -18.54 7.54
C MET A 1 -0.77 -17.35 8.48
N ALA A 2 0.26 -16.52 8.37
CA ALA A 2 0.39 -15.34 9.23
C ALA A 2 -0.72 -14.34 8.88
N THR A 3 -1.44 -13.87 9.89
CA THR A 3 -2.47 -12.84 9.73
C THR A 3 -1.80 -11.51 9.35
N LYS A 4 -2.35 -10.80 8.35
CA LYS A 4 -1.87 -9.45 8.00
C LYS A 4 -1.94 -8.53 9.22
N ILE A 5 -1.02 -7.58 9.31
CA ILE A 5 -1.02 -6.58 10.38
C ILE A 5 -2.15 -5.59 10.09
N LYS A 6 -3.08 -5.45 11.03
CA LYS A 6 -4.21 -4.53 10.90
C LYS A 6 -3.79 -3.10 11.24
N VAL A 7 -4.02 -2.18 10.31
CA VAL A 7 -3.78 -0.75 10.52
C VAL A 7 -5.11 -0.10 10.96
N LEU A 8 -5.09 0.56 12.12
CA LEU A 8 -6.32 1.07 12.76
C LEU A 8 -6.87 2.33 12.09
N ASN A 9 -6.00 3.18 11.57
CA ASN A 9 -6.35 4.45 10.95
C ASN A 9 -6.06 4.42 9.45
N PRO A 10 -6.84 5.12 8.62
CA PRO A 10 -6.55 5.25 7.20
C PRO A 10 -5.25 6.01 6.97
N VAL A 11 -4.62 5.76 5.82
CA VAL A 11 -3.46 6.51 5.33
C VAL A 11 -3.85 7.15 4.00
N VAL A 12 -3.65 8.45 3.90
CA VAL A 12 -3.88 9.20 2.66
C VAL A 12 -2.80 8.86 1.65
N GLU A 13 -3.20 8.44 0.46
CA GLU A 13 -2.33 8.16 -0.66
C GLU A 13 -2.33 9.34 -1.65
N LEU A 14 -1.15 9.84 -1.97
CA LEU A 14 -0.98 10.83 -3.02
C LEU A 14 -0.33 10.17 -4.23
N ASP A 15 -1.05 10.12 -5.33
CA ASP A 15 -0.54 9.58 -6.58
C ASP A 15 0.55 10.50 -7.17
N GLY A 16 1.68 9.88 -7.53
CA GLY A 16 2.71 10.53 -8.33
C GLY A 16 2.42 10.47 -9.83
N ASP A 17 3.34 10.97 -10.65
CA ASP A 17 3.26 10.98 -12.10
C ASP A 17 4.31 10.06 -12.77
N GLU A 18 4.14 9.85 -14.08
CA GLU A 18 5.05 9.13 -14.96
C GLU A 18 5.58 7.78 -14.39
N MET A 19 6.88 7.70 -14.12
CA MET A 19 7.55 6.51 -13.61
C MET A 19 7.26 6.25 -12.13
N THR A 20 6.99 7.31 -11.35
CA THR A 20 6.76 7.19 -9.90
C THR A 20 5.46 6.45 -9.61
N ARG A 21 4.41 6.69 -10.40
CA ARG A 21 3.13 5.96 -10.31
C ARG A 21 3.28 4.46 -10.56
N ILE A 22 4.10 4.09 -11.54
CA ILE A 22 4.36 2.68 -11.88
C ILE A 22 5.14 2.00 -10.75
N MET A 23 6.19 2.64 -10.24
CA MET A 23 6.97 2.13 -9.11
C MET A 23 6.11 2.01 -7.85
N TRP A 24 5.26 3.00 -7.58
CA TRP A 24 4.36 3.01 -6.44
C TRP A 24 3.38 1.84 -6.45
N LYS A 25 2.82 1.50 -7.61
CA LYS A 25 2.01 0.28 -7.77
C LYS A 25 2.78 -0.99 -7.40
N PHE A 26 4.03 -1.13 -7.87
CA PHE A 26 4.83 -2.30 -7.54
C PHE A 26 5.17 -2.40 -6.05
N ILE A 27 5.44 -1.27 -5.39
CA ILE A 27 5.66 -1.20 -3.95
C ILE A 27 4.41 -1.66 -3.21
N LYS A 28 3.24 -1.13 -3.57
CA LYS A 28 1.97 -1.53 -2.93
C LYS A 28 1.72 -3.03 -3.06
N ASP A 29 1.80 -3.56 -4.29
CA ASP A 29 1.45 -4.94 -4.60
C ASP A 29 2.43 -5.96 -3.97
N ARG A 30 3.73 -5.64 -3.91
CA ARG A 30 4.77 -6.60 -3.50
C ARG A 30 5.22 -6.43 -2.05
N LEU A 31 5.18 -5.21 -1.53
CA LEU A 31 5.82 -4.85 -0.27
C LEU A 31 4.84 -4.37 0.81
N ILE A 32 3.61 -3.98 0.46
CA ILE A 32 2.65 -3.44 1.43
C ILE A 32 1.44 -4.38 1.58
N LEU A 33 0.63 -4.53 0.54
CA LEU A 33 -0.65 -5.25 0.57
C LEU A 33 -0.54 -6.76 0.93
N PRO A 34 0.58 -7.46 0.71
CA PRO A 34 0.73 -8.83 1.20
C PRO A 34 0.83 -8.91 2.73
N TYR A 35 1.26 -7.85 3.40
CA TYR A 35 1.62 -7.86 4.83
C TYR A 35 0.69 -7.00 5.68
N LEU A 36 0.10 -5.95 5.12
CA LEU A 36 -0.78 -5.01 5.84
C LEU A 36 -2.23 -5.14 5.37
N ASP A 37 -3.15 -5.12 6.33
CA ASP A 37 -4.57 -4.84 6.14
C ASP A 37 -4.78 -3.36 6.47
N ILE A 38 -4.81 -2.52 5.43
CA ILE A 38 -4.73 -1.07 5.50
C ILE A 38 -5.78 -0.43 4.58
N ASN A 39 -6.42 0.63 5.05
CA ASN A 39 -7.27 1.49 4.23
C ASN A 39 -6.43 2.62 3.64
N LEU A 40 -6.38 2.71 2.30
CA LEU A 40 -5.71 3.78 1.56
C LEU A 40 -6.80 4.72 1.00
N GLU A 41 -6.74 6.00 1.35
CA GLU A 41 -7.71 7.05 0.98
C GLU A 41 -7.13 8.10 0.03
#